data_AF-A0A486XB47-F1
#
_entry.id   AF-A0A486XB47-F1
#
_cell.length_a   1.000
_cell.length_b   1.000
_cell.length_c   1.000
_cell.angle_alpha   90.00
_cell.angle_beta   90.00
_cell.angle_gamma   90.00
#
_symmetry.space_group_name_H-M   'P 1'
#
loop_
_entity.id
_entity.type
_entity.pdbx_description
1 polymer ?
#
loop_
_entity_poly.entity_id
_entity_poly.type
_entity_poly.pdbx_seq_one_letter_code
_entity_poly.pdbx_strand_id
1 'polypeptide(L)' 'MLLLLVMLLSSCSNQIETTHCLSIPPVLLGHLNKTAFSGRTYGDVTQYAVILKRERDMCLNRIDKIREWQTEDLNK' A
#
# COMPACT_ATOMS: atom_id res chain seq x y z
N MET A 1 -32.52 16.30 -36.35
CA MET A 1 -32.25 16.47 -34.90
C MET A 1 -32.02 15.16 -34.16
N LEU A 2 -32.82 14.11 -34.41
CA LEU A 2 -32.65 12.80 -33.75
C LEU A 2 -31.30 12.10 -34.07
N LEU A 3 -30.84 12.20 -35.32
CA LEU A 3 -29.57 11.57 -35.78
C LEU A 3 -28.31 12.19 -35.15
N LEU A 4 -28.34 13.51 -34.86
CA LEU A 4 -27.25 14.19 -34.17
C LEU A 4 -27.16 13.76 -32.70
N LEU A 5 -28.31 13.57 -32.05
CA LEU A 5 -28.39 13.10 -30.67
C LEU A 5 -27.77 11.69 -30.52
N VAL A 6 -28.04 10.79 -31.47
CA VAL A 6 -27.50 9.41 -31.47
C VAL A 6 -25.98 9.39 -31.64
N MET A 7 -25.39 10.31 -32.41
CA MET A 7 -23.93 10.42 -32.58
C MET A 7 -23.21 10.98 -31.35
N LEU A 8 -23.88 11.79 -30.52
CA LEU A 8 -23.33 12.30 -29.25
C LEU A 8 -23.32 11.22 -28.15
N LEU A 9 -24.23 10.25 -28.20
CA LEU A 9 -24.37 9.20 -27.19
C LEU A 9 -23.38 8.02 -27.40
N SER A 10 -22.83 7.84 -28.61
CA SER A 10 -21.85 6.78 -28.89
C SER A 10 -20.42 7.09 -28.40
N SER A 11 -20.15 8.34 -28.00
CA SER A 11 -18.83 8.76 -27.50
C SER A 11 -18.64 8.54 -26.00
N CYS A 12 -19.69 8.17 -25.26
CA CYS A 12 -19.60 7.68 -23.88
C CYS A 12 -19.44 6.16 -23.88
N SER A 13 -18.54 5.63 -24.71
CA SER A 13 -17.89 4.38 -24.35
C SER A 13 -17.01 4.72 -23.17
N ASN A 14 -17.55 4.61 -21.95
CA ASN A 14 -16.72 4.36 -20.79
C ASN A 14 -16.05 3.03 -21.08
N GLN A 15 -14.94 3.09 -21.82
CA GLN A 15 -13.91 2.09 -21.72
C GLN A 15 -13.59 2.15 -20.23
N ILE A 16 -14.21 1.24 -19.49
CA ILE A 16 -13.75 0.89 -18.17
C ILE A 16 -12.39 0.35 -18.52
N GLU A 17 -11.40 1.23 -18.51
CA GLU A 17 -10.05 0.83 -18.18
C GLU A 17 -10.28 0.13 -16.86
N THR A 18 -10.38 -1.19 -16.93
CA THR A 18 -10.24 -2.05 -15.79
C THR A 18 -8.81 -1.77 -15.39
N THR A 19 -8.63 -0.69 -14.62
CA THR A 19 -7.44 -0.45 -13.85
C THR A 19 -7.40 -1.68 -13.00
N HIS A 20 -6.64 -2.69 -13.47
CA HIS A 20 -6.46 -3.91 -12.72
C HIS A 20 -5.92 -3.42 -11.40
N CYS A 21 -6.75 -3.49 -10.36
CA CYS A 21 -6.33 -3.05 -9.04
C CYS A 21 -5.16 -3.97 -8.70
N LEU A 22 -3.98 -3.35 -8.76
CA LEU A 22 -2.71 -4.01 -8.62
C LEU A 22 -2.74 -4.74 -7.27
N SER A 23 -2.81 -6.06 -7.31
CA SER A 23 -3.00 -6.88 -6.11
C SER A 23 -1.66 -6.97 -5.40
N ILE A 24 -1.44 -6.06 -4.45
CA ILE A 24 -0.23 -6.04 -3.64
C ILE A 24 -0.07 -7.42 -2.98
N PRO A 25 1.13 -8.03 -3.06
CA PRO A 25 1.39 -9.31 -2.42
C PRO A 25 0.96 -9.28 -0.93
N PRO A 26 0.08 -10.21 -0.49
CA PRO A 26 -0.47 -10.18 0.88
C PRO A 26 0.61 -10.22 1.97
N VAL A 27 1.77 -10.80 1.67
CA VAL A 27 2.93 -10.85 2.58
C VAL A 27 3.47 -9.45 2.93
N LEU A 28 3.31 -8.47 2.03
CA LEU A 28 3.74 -7.08 2.25
C LEU A 28 2.72 -6.30 3.08
N LEU A 29 1.44 -6.70 3.02
CA LEU A 29 0.32 -6.10 3.77
C LEU A 29 -0.01 -6.84 5.07
N GLY A 30 0.73 -7.90 5.41
CA GLY A 30 0.45 -8.72 6.59
C GLY A 30 0.44 -7.89 7.88
N HIS A 31 -0.19 -8.40 8.95
CA HIS A 31 -0.15 -7.71 10.24
C HIS A 31 1.29 -7.48 10.71
N LEU A 32 1.52 -6.36 11.39
CA LEU A 32 2.76 -6.11 12.12
C LEU A 32 2.43 -6.03 13.61
N ASN A 33 3.04 -6.92 14.39
CA ASN A 33 2.83 -6.93 15.83
C ASN A 33 3.44 -5.67 16.43
N LYS A 34 2.60 -4.89 17.12
CA LYS A 34 3.04 -3.76 17.92
C LYS A 34 3.28 -4.26 19.33
N THR A 35 4.52 -4.18 19.79
CA THR A 35 4.84 -4.51 21.18
C THR A 35 4.21 -3.46 22.10
N ALA A 36 3.54 -3.90 23.18
CA ALA A 36 3.02 -2.98 24.19
C ALA A 36 4.16 -2.54 25.13
N PHE A 37 4.15 -1.27 25.55
CA PHE A 37 5.06 -0.79 26.59
C PHE A 37 4.53 -1.16 27.97
N SER A 38 5.33 -1.84 28.78
CA SER A 38 5.00 -2.22 30.17
C SER A 38 6.03 -1.71 31.20
N GLY A 39 6.98 -0.88 30.76
CA GLY A 39 8.05 -0.35 31.59
C GLY A 39 7.58 0.67 32.64
N ARG A 40 8.39 0.86 33.67
CA ARG A 40 8.15 1.81 34.78
C ARG A 40 9.27 2.82 34.97
N THR A 41 10.45 2.56 34.39
CA THR A 41 11.65 3.36 34.58
C THR A 41 12.12 3.97 33.26
N TYR A 42 13.00 4.97 33.36
CA TYR A 42 13.69 5.51 32.18
C TYR A 42 14.50 4.43 31.44
N GLY A 43 15.12 3.50 32.18
CA GLY A 43 15.83 2.35 31.59
C GLY A 43 14.92 1.51 30.70
N ASP A 44 13.69 1.23 31.15
CA ASP A 44 12.72 0.48 30.35
C ASP A 44 12.33 1.21 29.06
N VAL A 45 12.23 2.55 29.11
CA VAL A 45 11.97 3.37 27.92
C VAL A 45 13.12 3.23 26.92
N THR A 46 14.38 3.24 27.37
CA THR A 46 15.53 3.08 26.48
C THR A 46 15.56 1.70 25.81
N GLN A 47 15.22 0.64 26.54
CA GLN A 47 15.10 -0.71 25.97
C GLN A 47 13.95 -0.81 24.98
N TYR A 48 12.80 -0.23 25.33
CA TYR A 48 11.63 -0.18 24.44
C TYR A 48 11.91 0.61 23.16
N ALA A 49 12.74 1.66 23.21
CA ALA A 49 13.14 2.41 22.02
C ALA A 49 13.89 1.55 20.98
N VAL A 50 14.67 0.56 21.44
CA VAL A 50 15.33 -0.42 20.55
C VAL A 50 14.30 -1.30 19.84
N ILE A 51 13.27 -1.75 20.57
CA ILE A 51 12.15 -2.52 20.01
C ILE A 51 11.43 -1.70 18.94
N LEU A 52 11.04 -0.46 19.26
CA LEU A 52 10.38 0.45 18.32
C LEU A 52 11.22 0.72 17.07
N LYS A 53 12.54 0.85 17.22
CA LYS A 53 13.44 1.01 16.07
C LYS A 53 13.34 -0.21 15.14
N ARG A 54 13.42 -1.42 15.69
CA ARG A 54 13.31 -2.67 14.92
C ARG A 54 11.95 -2.81 14.22
N GLU A 55 10.86 -2.51 14.92
CA GLU A 55 9.51 -2.56 14.33
C GLU A 55 9.34 -1.56 13.18
N ARG A 56 9.83 -0.33 13.37
CA ARG A 56 9.86 0.70 12.32
C ARG A 56 10.70 0.28 11.11
N ASP A 57 11.90 -0.26 11.34
CA ASP A 57 12.76 -0.71 10.24
C ASP A 57 12.09 -1.82 9.42
N MET A 58 11.31 -2.70 10.07
CA MET A 58 10.49 -3.70 9.39
C MET A 58 9.35 -3.06 8.55
N CYS A 59 8.66 -2.04 9.07
CA CYS A 59 7.68 -1.28 8.29
C CYS A 59 8.31 -0.67 7.04
N LEU A 60 9.44 0.02 7.20
CA LEU A 60 10.12 0.69 6.08
C LEU A 60 10.53 -0.31 5.00
N ASN A 61 11.11 -1.44 5.39
CA ASN A 61 11.46 -2.51 4.45
C ASN A 61 10.24 -3.07 3.70
N ARG A 62 9.05 -3.15 4.31
CA ARG A 62 7.83 -3.57 3.60
C ARG A 62 7.38 -2.52 2.58
N ILE A 63 7.46 -1.24 2.93
CA ILE A 63 7.14 -0.15 1.99
C ILE A 63 8.11 -0.18 0.80
N ASP A 64 9.40 -0.39 1.04
CA ASP A 64 10.40 -0.46 -0.04
C ASP A 64 10.11 -1.62 -0.99
N LYS A 65 9.76 -2.80 -0.46
CA LYS A 65 9.33 -3.94 -1.28
C LYS A 65 8.03 -3.69 -2.06
N ILE A 66 7.09 -2.91 -1.52
CA ILE A 66 5.89 -2.52 -2.26
C ILE A 66 6.27 -1.61 -3.44
N ARG A 67 7.19 -0.66 -3.25
CA ARG A 67 7.66 0.22 -4.32
C ARG A 67 8.42 -0.55 -5.40
N GLU A 68 9.26 -1.51 -4.99
CA GLU A 68 9.96 -2.41 -5.90
C GLU A 68 8.96 -3.21 -6.73
N TRP A 69 8.00 -3.88 -6.09
CA TRP A 69 6.93 -4.61 -6.78
C TRP A 69 6.12 -3.73 -7.74
N GLN A 70 5.76 -2.50 -7.34
CA GLN A 70 5.07 -1.56 -8.23
C GLN A 70 5.91 -1.25 -9.48
N THR A 71 7.22 -1.10 -9.32
CA THR A 71 8.12 -0.83 -10.45
C THR A 71 8.27 -2.05 -11.35
N GLU A 72 8.39 -3.25 -10.78
CA GLU A 72 8.45 -4.50 -11.54
C GLU A 72 7.17 -4.78 -12.33
N ASP A 73 6.00 -4.48 -11.73
CA ASP A 73 4.71 -4.70 -12.39
C ASP A 73 4.45 -3.69 -13.51
N LEU A 74 4.79 -2.40 -13.31
CA LEU A 74 4.70 -1.37 -14.35
C LEU A 74 5.63 -1.61 -15.55
N ASN A 75 6.68 -2.42 -15.37
CA ASN A 75 7.63 -2.78 -16.42
C ASN A 75 7.32 -4.13 -17.10
N LYS A 76 6.24 -4.82 -16.70
CA LYS A 76 5.72 -6.02 -17.37
C LYS A 76 4.78 -5.66 -18.53
#